data_AF-A0A7W4E9A1-F1
#
_entry.id   AF-A0A7W4E9A1-F1
#
_cell.length_a   1.000
_cell.length_b   1.000
_cell.length_c   1.000
_cell.angle_alpha   90.00
_cell.angle_beta   90.00
_cell.angle_gamma   90.00
#
_symmetry.space_group_name_H-M   'P 1'
#
loop_
_entity.id
_entity.type
_entity.pdbx_description
1 polymer ?
#
loop_
_entity_poly.entity_id
_entity_poly.type
_entity_poly.pdbx_seq_one_letter_code
_entity_poly.pdbx_strand_id
1 'polypeptide(L)' 'MENSVSSREEKTFVLKEIIQNLQIRNEEKDLYFFSMEILDNESFEKFFQKIMSEFREPKAGVRFVQQ' A
#
# COMPACT_ATOMS: atom_id res chain seq x y z
N MET A 1 4.87 7.64 24.90
CA MET A 1 4.41 7.90 23.52
C MET A 1 3.85 6.59 23.00
N GLU A 2 2.56 6.36 23.20
CA GLU A 2 1.88 5.19 22.65
C GLU A 2 1.77 5.35 21.14
N ASN A 3 2.23 4.33 20.41
CA ASN A 3 2.10 4.24 18.96
C ASN A 3 0.62 4.40 18.59
N SER A 4 0.27 5.50 17.94
CA SER A 4 -1.06 5.69 17.38
C SER A 4 -1.29 4.56 16.37
N VAL A 5 -2.11 3.59 16.74
CA VAL A 5 -2.59 2.55 15.83
C VAL A 5 -3.37 3.29 14.76
N SER A 6 -2.72 3.55 13.61
CA SER A 6 -3.36 4.21 12.47
C SER A 6 -4.64 3.46 12.13
N SER A 7 -5.74 4.20 11.96
CA SER A 7 -7.07 3.61 11.77
C SER A 7 -7.14 2.86 10.44
N ARG A 8 -8.09 1.93 10.31
CA ARG A 8 -8.32 1.23 9.02
C ARG A 8 -8.56 2.23 7.89
N GLU A 9 -9.28 3.31 8.17
CA GLU A 9 -9.58 4.37 7.19
C GLU A 9 -8.32 5.08 6.69
N GLU A 10 -7.41 5.45 7.60
CA GLU A 10 -6.13 6.07 7.24
C GLU A 10 -5.27 5.12 6.39
N LYS A 11 -5.20 3.84 6.78
CA LYS A 11 -4.46 2.82 6.01
C LYS A 11 -5.09 2.59 4.65
N THR A 12 -6.41 2.59 4.54
CA THR A 12 -7.12 2.49 3.26
C THR A 12 -6.82 3.69 2.37
N PHE A 13 -6.78 4.90 2.92
CA PHE A 13 -6.41 6.09 2.17
C PHE A 13 -5.00 5.95 1.57
N VAL A 14 -4.01 5.56 2.39
CA VAL A 14 -2.63 5.34 1.91
C VAL A 14 -2.56 4.28 0.81
N LEU A 15 -3.23 3.14 0.97
CA LEU A 15 -3.25 2.09 -0.04
C LEU A 15 -3.92 2.57 -1.34
N LYS A 16 -5.00 3.36 -1.25
CA LYS A 16 -5.66 3.93 -2.42
C LYS A 16 -4.71 4.83 -3.21
N GLU A 17 -3.98 5.71 -2.54
CA GLU A 17 -2.97 6.56 -3.17
C GLU A 17 -1.88 5.73 -3.87
N ILE A 18 -1.39 4.66 -3.23
CA ILE A 18 -0.39 3.77 -3.83
C ILE A 18 -0.94 3.12 -5.11
N ILE A 19 -2.14 2.52 -5.03
CA ILE A 19 -2.77 1.82 -6.16
C ILE A 19 -3.06 2.78 -7.32
N GLN A 20 -3.50 4.01 -7.04
CA GLN A 20 -3.75 5.03 -8.06
C GLN A 20 -2.49 5.35 -8.87
N ASN A 21 -1.33 5.39 -8.22
CA ASN A 21 -0.03 5.68 -8.85
C ASN A 21 0.58 4.49 -9.62
N LEU A 22 0.03 3.28 -9.51
CA LEU A 22 0.52 2.13 -10.25
C LEU A 22 0.31 2.30 -11.76
N GLN A 23 1.33 1.91 -12.54
CA GLN A 23 1.30 1.87 -14.00
C GLN A 23 0.70 0.55 -14.50
N ILE A 24 -0.52 0.26 -14.06
CA ILE A 24 -1.32 -0.92 -14.42
C ILE A 24 -2.67 -0.47 -15.01
N ARG A 25 -3.44 -1.40 -15.57
CA ARG A 25 -4.75 -1.08 -16.16
C ARG A 25 -5.74 -0.65 -15.08
N ASN A 26 -6.71 0.17 -15.44
CA ASN A 26 -7.71 0.68 -14.49
C ASN A 26 -8.56 -0.44 -13.90
N GLU A 27 -8.90 -1.45 -14.70
CA GLU A 27 -9.65 -2.63 -14.25
C GLU A 27 -8.87 -3.40 -13.17
N GLU A 28 -7.54 -3.41 -13.24
CA GLU A 28 -6.70 -4.03 -12.20
C GLU A 28 -6.69 -3.19 -10.92
N LYS A 29 -6.70 -1.86 -11.02
CA LYS A 29 -6.84 -0.96 -9.86
C LYS A 29 -8.19 -1.16 -9.17
N ASP A 30 -9.26 -1.28 -9.95
CA ASP A 30 -10.61 -1.52 -9.44
C ASP A 30 -10.69 -2.84 -8.67
N LEU A 31 -10.02 -3.89 -9.16
CA LEU A 31 -9.91 -5.17 -8.44
C LEU A 31 -9.19 -5.01 -7.10
N TYR A 32 -8.13 -4.19 -7.01
CA TYR A 32 -7.48 -3.90 -5.72
C TYR A 32 -8.40 -3.13 -4.77
N PHE A 33 -9.13 -2.13 -5.27
CA PHE A 33 -10.08 -1.36 -4.45
C PHE A 33 -11.18 -2.26 -3.89
N PHE A 34 -11.79 -3.07 -4.75
CA PHE A 34 -12.80 -4.04 -4.34
C PHE A 34 -12.25 -5.04 -3.32
N SER A 35 -11.04 -5.56 -3.56
CA SER A 35 -10.41 -6.53 -2.66
C SER A 35 -10.22 -5.96 -1.26
N MET A 36 -9.81 -4.70 -1.12
CA MET A 36 -9.62 -4.06 0.19
C MET A 36 -10.93 -3.88 0.99
N GLU A 37 -12.07 -3.76 0.31
CA GLU A 37 -13.38 -3.61 0.96
C GLU A 37 -13.86 -4.92 1.58
N ILE A 38 -13.48 -6.06 1.01
CA ILE A 38 -13.92 -7.39 1.48
C ILE A 38 -12.94 -8.05 2.47
N LEU A 39 -11.73 -7.50 2.66
CA LEU A 39 -10.78 -8.04 3.63
C LEU A 39 -11.28 -7.83 5.07
N ASP A 40 -11.16 -8.86 5.90
CA ASP A 40 -11.27 -8.70 7.35
C ASP A 40 -10.11 -7.85 7.90
N ASN A 41 -10.21 -7.42 9.16
CA ASN A 41 -9.22 -6.52 9.76
C ASN A 41 -7.81 -7.12 9.82
N GLU A 42 -7.69 -8.43 10.09
CA GLU A 42 -6.39 -9.09 10.21
C GLU A 42 -5.70 -9.20 8.85
N SER A 43 -6.44 -9.62 7.82
CA SER A 43 -5.95 -9.77 6.46
C SER A 43 -5.62 -8.42 5.84
N PHE A 44 -6.45 -7.41 6.10
CA PHE A 44 -6.18 -6.02 5.72
C PHE A 44 -4.88 -5.52 6.36
N GLU A 45 -4.66 -5.78 7.64
CA GLU A 45 -3.43 -5.37 8.32
C GLU A 45 -2.20 -6.06 7.71
N LYS A 46 -2.26 -7.38 7.48
CA LYS A 46 -1.19 -8.13 6.82
C LYS A 46 -0.88 -7.58 5.43
N PHE A 47 -1.91 -7.28 4.65
CA PHE A 47 -1.77 -6.67 3.34
C PHE A 47 -1.08 -5.31 3.43
N PHE A 48 -1.57 -4.43 4.31
CA PHE A 48 -1.00 -3.11 4.53
C PHE A 48 0.49 -3.19 4.93
N GLN A 49 0.82 -4.00 5.94
CA GLN A 49 2.21 -4.17 6.38
C GLN A 49 3.11 -4.71 5.27
N LYS A 50 2.59 -5.67 4.47
CA LYS A 50 3.35 -6.21 3.34
C LYS A 50 3.64 -5.15 2.29
N ILE A 51 2.64 -4.35 1.89
CA ILE A 51 2.85 -3.25 0.95
C ILE A 51 3.84 -2.24 1.50
N MET A 52 3.66 -1.78 2.75
CA MET A 52 4.56 -0.81 3.37
C MET A 52 6.00 -1.33 3.52
N SER A 53 6.21 -2.64 3.70
CA SER A 53 7.54 -3.22 3.77
C SER A 53 8.34 -3.03 2.47
N GLU A 54 7.67 -3.11 1.31
CA GLU A 54 8.32 -2.90 0.00
C GLU A 54 8.75 -1.44 -0.23
N PHE A 55 8.16 -0.47 0.50
CA PHE A 55 8.53 0.95 0.43
C PHE A 55 9.59 1.36 1.48
N ARG A 56 9.79 0.56 2.53
CA ARG A 56 10.75 0.87 3.61
C ARG A 56 12.18 0.45 3.29
N GLU A 57 12.37 -0.55 2.43
CA GLU A 57 13.70 -0.94 2.01
C GLU A 57 14.06 -0.28 0.68
N PRO A 58 15.05 0.64 0.63
CA PRO A 58 15.69 0.95 -0.63
C PRO A 58 16.29 -0.37 -1.13
N LYS A 59 15.70 -0.94 -2.19
CA LYS A 59 16.30 -2.09 -2.88
C LYS A 59 17.71 -1.66 -3.28
N ALA A 60 18.71 -2.22 -2.59
CA ALA A 60 20.12 -1.96 -2.83
C ALA A 60 20.44 -2.29 -4.30
N GLY A 61 20.40 -1.28 -5.17
CA GLY A 61 20.52 -1.50 -6.61
C GLY A 61 19.96 -0.36 -7.49
N VAL A 62 19.05 0.47 -6.99
CA VAL A 62 18.59 1.63 -7.78
C VAL A 62 19.58 2.79 -7.64
N ARG A 63 20.63 2.78 -8.48
CA ARG A 63 21.47 3.96 -8.72
C ARG A 63 20.62 4.95 -9.53
N PHE A 64 20.14 6.01 -8.88
CA PHE A 64 19.67 7.19 -9.60
C PHE A 64 20.89 7.86 -10.25
N VAL A 65 21.02 7.71 -11.56
CA VAL A 65 21.98 8.49 -12.33
C VAL A 65 21.37 9.89 -12.48
N GLN A 66 21.89 10.87 -11.73
CA GLN A 66 21.58 12.28 -11.99
C GLN A 66 22.26 12.67 -13.31
N GLN A 67 21.49 13.24 -14.23
CA GLN A 67 22.00 13.97 -15.41
C GLN A 67 22.16 15.45 -15.05
#